data_AF-A0A944RLS7-F1
#
_entry.id   AF-A0A944RLS7-F1
#
_cell.length_a   1.000
_cell.length_b   1.000
_cell.length_c   1.000
_cell.angle_alpha   90.00
_cell.angle_beta   90.00
_cell.angle_gamma   90.00
#
_symmetry.space_group_name_H-M   'P 1'
#
loop_
_entity.id
_entity.type
_entity.pdbx_description
1 polymer ?
#
loop_
_entity_poly.entity_id
_entity_poly.type
_entity_poly.pdbx_seq_one_letter_code
_entity_poly.pdbx_strand_id
1 'polypeptide(L)' 'LLDQSAVPYQIVLTKCDKVKKDPLQARIDAITGELAKHTAAHPDIITTSSRKGDGIAELRAALATLAAT' A
#
# COMPACT_ATOMS: atom_id res chain seq x y z
N LEU A 1 16.14 -4.28 -3.83
CA LEU A 1 16.73 -2.97 -3.45
C LEU A 1 16.28 -2.57 -2.05
N LEU A 2 15.04 -2.13 -1.81
CA LEU A 2 14.62 -1.68 -0.47
C LEU A 2 14.67 -2.80 0.59
N ASP A 3 14.11 -3.96 0.27
CA ASP A 3 14.12 -5.15 1.15
C ASP A 3 15.52 -5.65 1.47
N GLN A 4 16.40 -5.72 0.46
CA GLN A 4 17.81 -6.09 0.61
C GLN A 4 18.62 -5.09 1.43
N SER A 5 18.24 -3.80 1.38
CA SER A 5 18.87 -2.74 2.15
C SER A 5 18.26 -2.57 3.54
N ALA A 6 17.32 -3.45 3.95
CA ALA A 6 16.59 -3.37 5.22
C ALA A 6 15.92 -2.01 5.46
N VAL A 7 15.56 -1.31 4.38
CA VAL A 7 14.86 -0.02 4.46
C VAL A 7 13.37 -0.30 4.57
N PRO A 8 12.66 0.22 5.60
CA PRO A 8 11.24 0.01 5.72
C PRO A 8 10.49 0.66 4.56
N TYR A 9 9.54 -0.07 3.97
CA TYR A 9 8.71 0.45 2.89
C TYR A 9 7.26 0.00 3.00
N GLN A 10 6.34 0.80 2.47
CA GLN A 10 4.92 0.48 2.39
C GLN A 10 4.47 0.45 0.94
N ILE A 11 3.58 -0.49 0.60
CA ILE A 11 3.02 -0.58 -0.75
C ILE A 11 1.76 0.29 -0.85
N VAL A 12 1.73 1.13 -1.90
CA VAL A 12 0.56 1.93 -2.27
C VAL A 12 0.12 1.56 -3.69
N LEU A 13 -1.08 0.99 -3.82
CA LEU A 13 -1.68 0.65 -5.11
C LEU A 13 -2.48 1.84 -5.64
N THR A 14 -1.92 2.54 -6.63
CA THR A 14 -2.55 3.71 -7.24
C THR A 14 -3.56 3.34 -8.35
N LYS A 15 -4.39 4.29 -8.74
CA LYS A 15 -5.40 4.18 -9.82
C LYS A 15 -6.41 3.05 -9.57
N CYS A 16 -6.81 2.83 -8.32
CA CYS A 16 -7.81 1.81 -7.98
C CYS A 16 -9.14 2.02 -8.73
N ASP A 17 -9.45 3.25 -9.16
CA ASP A 17 -10.62 3.59 -9.98
C ASP A 17 -10.66 2.89 -11.35
N LYS A 18 -9.53 2.36 -11.83
CA LYS A 18 -9.42 1.65 -13.11
C LYS A 18 -9.64 0.14 -12.99
N VAL A 19 -9.78 -0.38 -11.77
CA VAL A 19 -9.90 -1.81 -11.50
C VAL A 19 -11.24 -2.07 -10.83
N LYS A 20 -11.91 -3.16 -11.20
CA LYS A 20 -13.15 -3.58 -10.52
C LYS A 20 -12.82 -4.07 -9.10
N LYS A 21 -13.81 -4.06 -8.20
CA LYS A 21 -13.64 -4.41 -6.79
C LYS A 21 -13.03 -5.80 -6.59
N ASP A 22 -13.59 -6.83 -7.24
CA ASP A 22 -13.15 -8.22 -7.05
C ASP A 22 -11.70 -8.47 -7.51
N PRO A 23 -11.28 -8.08 -8.74
CA PRO A 23 -9.89 -8.24 -9.14
C PRO A 23 -8.93 -7.35 -8.36
N LEU A 24 -9.37 -6.20 -7.86
CA LEU A 24 -8.56 -5.38 -6.94
C LEU A 24 -8.34 -6.11 -5.62
N GLN A 25 -9.38 -6.71 -5.04
CA GLN A 25 -9.26 -7.48 -3.80
C GLN A 25 -8.35 -8.70 -3.99
N ALA A 26 -8.55 -9.48 -5.06
CA ALA A 26 -7.68 -10.61 -5.37
C ALA A 26 -6.21 -10.19 -5.53
N ARG A 27 -5.96 -8.99 -6.07
CA ARG A 27 -4.61 -8.44 -6.17
C ARG A 27 -4.03 -8.05 -4.81
N ILE A 28 -4.83 -7.46 -3.93
CA ILE A 28 -4.42 -7.13 -2.55
C ILE A 28 -4.07 -8.42 -1.81
N ASP A 29 -4.90 -9.45 -1.88
CA ASP A 29 -4.68 -10.72 -1.18
C ASP A 29 -3.39 -11.40 -1.65
N ALA A 30 -3.17 -11.43 -2.97
CA ALA A 30 -1.94 -11.97 -3.56
C ALA A 30 -0.69 -11.21 -3.10
N ILE A 31 -0.75 -9.87 -3.07
CA ILE A 31 0.38 -9.05 -2.61
C ILE A 31 0.60 -9.23 -1.12
N THR A 32 -0.46 -9.30 -0.32
CA THR A 32 -0.38 -9.52 1.14
C THR A 32 0.32 -10.85 1.44
N GLY A 33 0.01 -11.91 0.69
CA GLY A 33 0.68 -13.21 0.81
C GLY A 33 2.18 -13.16 0.48
N GLU A 34 2.59 -12.36 -0.50
CA GLU A 34 4.01 -12.14 -0.80
C GLU A 34 4.69 -11.25 0.25
N LEU A 35 4.04 -10.18 0.71
CA LEU A 35 4.56 -9.27 1.73
C LEU A 35 4.91 -9.97 3.04
N ALA A 36 4.18 -11.02 3.40
CA ALA A 36 4.50 -11.84 4.58
C ALA A 36 5.91 -12.45 4.56
N LYS A 37 6.53 -12.58 3.38
CA LYS A 37 7.90 -13.09 3.21
C LYS A 37 8.97 -11.98 3.28
N HIS A 38 8.55 -10.71 3.30
CA HIS A 38 9.43 -9.55 3.23
C HIS A 38 9.41 -8.80 4.57
N THR A 39 10.40 -9.05 5.43
CA THR A 39 10.46 -8.48 6.79
C THR A 39 10.52 -6.95 6.80
N ALA A 40 11.11 -6.32 5.77
CA ALA A 40 11.20 -4.87 5.67
C ALA A 40 9.91 -4.21 5.15
N ALA A 41 8.92 -4.99 4.71
CA ALA A 41 7.67 -4.46 4.19
C ALA A 41 6.65 -4.20 5.31
N HIS A 42 5.98 -3.06 5.25
CA HIS A 42 4.82 -2.78 6.08
C HIS A 42 3.65 -3.70 5.67
N PRO A 43 2.93 -4.32 6.63
CA PRO A 43 1.88 -5.30 6.32
C PRO A 43 0.66 -4.66 5.65
N ASP A 44 0.33 -3.41 6.00
CA ASP A 44 -0.85 -2.73 5.45
C ASP A 44 -0.59 -2.15 4.05
N ILE A 45 -1.44 -2.52 3.10
CA ILE A 45 -1.46 -1.98 1.73
C ILE A 45 -2.52 -0.88 1.63
N ILE A 46 -2.12 0.30 1.15
CA ILE A 46 -3.05 1.41 0.90
C ILE A 46 -3.42 1.42 -0.59
N THR A 47 -4.72 1.48 -0.90
CA THR A 47 -5.19 1.69 -2.27
C THR A 47 -5.60 3.14 -2.47
N THR A 48 -5.28 3.74 -3.61
CA THR A 48 -5.59 5.14 -3.88
C THR A 48 -6.08 5.38 -5.31
N SER A 49 -6.90 6.41 -5.49
CA SER A 49 -7.19 7.03 -6.78
C SER A 49 -6.91 8.53 -6.71
N SER A 50 -5.85 8.99 -7.38
CA SER A 50 -5.58 10.43 -7.47
C SER A 50 -6.66 11.20 -8.24
N ARG A 51 -7.44 10.51 -9.09
CA ARG A 51 -8.50 11.14 -9.89
C ARG A 51 -9.79 11.30 -9.08
N LYS A 52 -10.17 10.29 -8.31
CA LYS A 52 -11.40 10.30 -7.50
C LYS A 52 -11.18 10.82 -6.08
N GLY A 53 -9.94 10.83 -5.60
CA GLY A 53 -9.59 11.18 -4.22
C GLY A 53 -9.62 9.99 -3.26
N ASP A 54 -10.07 8.81 -3.71
CA ASP A 54 -10.17 7.60 -2.88
C ASP A 54 -8.81 7.27 -2.25
N GLY A 55 -8.79 6.97 -0.94
CA GLY A 55 -7.60 6.53 -0.21
C GLY A 55 -6.55 7.61 0.09
N ILE A 56 -6.73 8.84 -0.41
CA ILE A 56 -5.73 9.91 -0.26
C ILE A 56 -5.70 10.45 1.18
N ALA A 57 -6.84 10.51 1.87
CA ALA A 57 -6.89 10.95 3.25
C ALA A 57 -6.16 9.95 4.17
N GLU A 58 -6.41 8.66 3.94
CA GLU A 58 -5.80 7.54 4.63
C GLU A 58 -4.28 7.50 4.40
N LEU A 59 -3.83 7.69 3.15
CA LEU A 59 -2.42 7.80 2.82
C LEU A 59 -1.76 8.97 3.55
N ARG A 60 -2.39 10.15 3.57
CA ARG A 60 -1.86 11.32 4.29
C ARG A 60 -1.80 11.09 5.79
N ALA A 61 -2.81 10.45 6.37
CA ALA A 61 -2.82 10.11 7.79
C ALA A 61 -1.68 9.13 8.13
N ALA A 62 -1.48 8.08 7.34
CA ALA A 62 -0.37 7.14 7.53
C ALA A 62 1.00 7.83 7.47
N LEU A 63 1.21 8.71 6.48
CA LEU A 63 2.44 9.49 6.36
C LEU A 63 2.63 10.46 7.53
N ALA A 64 1.56 11.10 8.01
CA ALA A 64 1.62 11.99 9.16
C ALA A 64 2.02 11.25 10.43
N THR A 65 1.50 10.03 10.65
CA THR A 65 1.92 9.17 11.77
C THR A 65 3.41 8.84 11.70
N LEU A 66 3.92 8.49 10.51
CA LEU A 66 5.35 8.19 10.32
C LEU A 66 6.25 9.42 10.53
N ALA A 67 5.80 10.59 10.11
CA ALA A 67 6.56 11.85 10.24
C ALA A 67 6.49 12.47 11.65
N ALA A 68 5.53 12.05 12.48
CA ALA A 68 5.37 12.52 13.86
C ALA A 68 6.30 11.78 14.86
N THR A 69 6.93 10.69 14.41
CA THR A 69 8.03 9.99 15.09
C THR A 69 9.37 10.61 14.74
#